data_AF-A0A963V5J3-F1
#
_entry.id   AF-A0A963V5J3-F1
#
_cell.length_a   1.000
_cell.length_b   1.000
_cell.length_c   1.000
_cell.angle_alpha   90.00
_cell.angle_beta   90.00
_cell.angle_gamma   90.00
#
_symmetry.space_group_name_H-M   'P 1'
#
loop_
_entity.id
_entity.type
_entity.pdbx_description
1 polymer ?
#
loop_
_entity_poly.entity_id
_entity_poly.type
_entity_poly.pdbx_seq_one_letter_code
_entity_poly.pdbx_strand_id
1 'polypeptide(L)'
;MPLHLPRNLGERYSPLYFLASLGAGGLSVTFFLYLMFWVPHPGQPVPVFEDILKALQTGGPATQAMIILAWAGIAYFSVTMIRLLVWNLLELRAFRQTKAYETLRSGNAETQLLAIPLALAMAVNGGFILGLVFVPGLWGIVEYLFPLAILAFLAIGGWALAMLGDFFGRVLTKGGFDCAKNNSFAQLLPAFALAMVGVGLAAPAAMSTLPLTAGISYIASTFFVVTATLLGAVKLILGFRAMMENGAHDEGAPTLLVAIPFITVVSIAVIRQMHGLHVHFDAHAETSATFTLLTKLLVVQLAFGLLGLTVLRRQGYAGRFITGGEKSAGSYALVCPAVALSVMLQFYINKGLVAVDLIAKFSPAYWVLTVAAIGFQLTAIWLVARLNAKHFGTVGKGSLAVPAE
;
A
#
# COMPACT_ATOMS: atom_id res chain seq x y z
N MET A 1 21.15 9.50 4.98
CA MET A 1 22.21 8.48 5.11
C MET A 1 21.91 7.37 4.10
N PRO A 2 22.84 6.94 3.24
CA PRO A 2 22.54 5.88 2.29
C PRO A 2 22.24 4.58 3.03
N LEU A 3 21.08 3.97 2.72
CA LEU A 3 20.71 2.61 3.15
C LEU A 3 21.85 1.64 2.81
N HIS A 4 22.45 0.97 3.81
CA HIS A 4 23.42 -0.09 3.57
C HIS A 4 22.67 -1.42 3.51
N LEU A 5 22.23 -1.78 2.30
CA LEU A 5 21.47 -3.01 2.11
C LEU A 5 22.40 -4.22 2.24
N PRO A 6 22.19 -5.11 3.22
CA PRO A 6 23.01 -6.30 3.39
C PRO A 6 22.86 -7.21 2.18
N ARG A 7 23.91 -7.93 1.82
CA ARG A 7 23.90 -8.89 0.72
C ARG A 7 24.05 -10.31 1.24
N ASN A 8 23.46 -11.27 0.55
CA ASN A 8 23.55 -12.70 0.86
C ASN A 8 23.02 -13.05 2.25
N LEU A 9 21.80 -12.62 2.57
CA LEU A 9 21.15 -12.96 3.84
C LEU A 9 20.91 -14.46 3.99
N GLY A 10 20.72 -15.19 2.87
CA GLY A 10 20.46 -16.63 2.86
C GLY A 10 19.21 -16.95 3.67
N GLU A 11 19.31 -17.89 4.61
CA GLU A 11 18.19 -18.33 5.47
C GLU A 11 17.63 -17.23 6.38
N ARG A 12 18.36 -16.13 6.60
CA ARG A 12 17.90 -15.00 7.43
C ARG A 12 16.97 -14.03 6.68
N TYR A 13 16.77 -14.24 5.37
CA TYR A 13 15.88 -13.41 4.57
C TYR A 13 14.40 -13.71 4.91
N SER A 14 13.57 -12.66 4.89
CA SER A 14 12.11 -12.79 5.01
C SER A 14 11.42 -12.10 3.84
N PRO A 15 10.46 -12.75 3.17
CA PRO A 15 9.65 -12.10 2.12
C PRO A 15 8.90 -10.85 2.59
N LEU A 16 8.68 -10.69 3.90
CA LEU A 16 8.02 -9.49 4.44
C LEU A 16 8.85 -8.21 4.24
N TYR A 17 10.13 -8.30 3.90
CA TYR A 17 10.92 -7.13 3.52
C TYR A 17 10.42 -6.44 2.23
N PHE A 18 9.61 -7.10 1.40
CA PHE A 18 8.90 -6.42 0.31
C PHE A 18 7.93 -5.33 0.83
N LEU A 19 7.44 -5.43 2.07
CA LEU A 19 6.63 -4.39 2.70
C LEU A 19 7.40 -3.08 2.94
N ALA A 20 8.73 -3.13 3.05
CA ALA A 20 9.56 -1.93 3.13
C ALA A 20 9.52 -1.15 1.81
N SER A 21 9.62 -1.85 0.68
CA SER A 21 9.45 -1.26 -0.66
C SER A 21 8.04 -0.71 -0.85
N LEU A 22 7.03 -1.51 -0.48
CA LEU A 22 5.63 -1.11 -0.55
C LEU A 22 5.36 0.16 0.26
N GLY A 23 5.87 0.24 1.49
CA GLY A 23 5.71 1.41 2.36
C GLY A 23 6.37 2.67 1.79
N ALA A 24 7.55 2.54 1.19
CA ALA A 24 8.20 3.65 0.48
C ALA A 24 7.37 4.10 -0.74
N GLY A 25 6.85 3.17 -1.55
CA GLY A 25 5.94 3.50 -2.64
C GLY A 25 4.69 4.22 -2.14
N GLY A 26 4.09 3.72 -1.06
CA GLY A 26 2.94 4.35 -0.40
C GLY A 26 3.22 5.78 0.06
N LEU A 27 4.41 6.06 0.61
CA LEU A 27 4.83 7.41 0.95
C LEU A 27 4.97 8.32 -0.28
N SER A 28 5.45 7.82 -1.43
CA SER A 28 5.42 8.64 -2.65
C SER A 28 4.00 9.03 -3.07
N VAL A 29 3.01 8.14 -2.85
CA VAL A 29 1.60 8.44 -3.10
C VAL A 29 1.09 9.56 -2.19
N THR A 30 1.43 9.57 -0.90
CA THR A 30 0.95 10.62 0.03
C THR A 30 1.40 12.01 -0.42
N PHE A 31 2.63 12.14 -0.92
CA PHE A 31 3.11 13.41 -1.50
C PHE A 31 2.40 13.76 -2.81
N PHE A 32 2.20 12.78 -3.69
CA PHE A 32 1.45 12.98 -4.93
C PHE A 32 0.02 13.47 -4.68
N LEU A 33 -0.66 13.00 -3.63
CA LEU A 33 -2.03 13.42 -3.36
C LEU A 33 -2.17 14.91 -2.99
N TYR A 34 -1.13 15.54 -2.42
CA TYR A 34 -1.15 16.99 -2.25
C TYR A 34 -1.14 17.70 -3.60
N LEU A 35 -0.34 17.22 -4.55
CA LEU A 35 -0.39 17.73 -5.93
C LEU A 35 -1.78 17.49 -6.52
N MET A 36 -2.32 16.28 -6.38
CA MET A 36 -3.64 15.90 -6.89
C MET A 36 -4.75 16.81 -6.39
N PHE A 37 -4.76 17.18 -5.11
CA PHE A 37 -5.88 17.95 -4.56
C PHE A 37 -5.64 19.46 -4.55
N TRP A 38 -4.39 19.94 -4.57
CA TRP A 38 -4.08 21.36 -4.43
C TRP A 38 -3.66 22.04 -5.72
N VAL A 39 -3.12 21.31 -6.71
CA VAL A 39 -2.79 21.86 -8.02
C VAL A 39 -4.04 21.82 -8.92
N PRO A 40 -4.48 22.95 -9.51
CA PRO A 40 -5.54 22.93 -10.52
C PRO A 40 -5.06 22.22 -11.80
N HIS A 41 -5.89 21.32 -12.33
CA HIS A 41 -5.59 20.51 -13.52
C HIS A 41 -6.85 20.36 -14.40
N PRO A 42 -7.28 21.43 -15.09
CA PRO A 42 -8.50 21.40 -15.89
C PRO A 42 -8.35 20.47 -17.10
N GLY A 43 -9.42 19.76 -17.46
CA GLY A 43 -9.47 18.90 -18.66
C GLY A 43 -8.91 17.49 -18.44
N GLN A 44 -8.42 17.16 -17.24
CA GLN A 44 -7.93 15.84 -16.91
C GLN A 44 -8.20 15.48 -15.44
N PRO A 45 -8.25 14.18 -15.08
CA PRO A 45 -8.60 13.75 -13.74
C PRO A 45 -7.43 13.76 -12.73
N VAL A 46 -6.20 13.99 -13.21
CA VAL A 46 -4.97 14.01 -12.41
C VAL A 46 -4.03 15.12 -12.88
N PRO A 47 -3.23 15.72 -11.99
CA PRO A 47 -2.25 16.72 -12.39
C PRO A 47 -1.08 16.07 -13.14
N VAL A 48 -0.68 16.71 -14.23
CA VAL A 48 0.50 16.32 -15.03
C VAL A 48 1.62 17.33 -14.86
N PHE A 49 2.79 17.03 -15.44
CA PHE A 49 3.97 17.87 -15.38
C PHE A 49 3.68 19.33 -15.71
N GLU A 50 2.92 19.58 -16.79
CA GLU A 50 2.56 20.91 -17.26
C GLU A 50 1.71 21.69 -16.25
N ASP A 51 0.73 21.06 -15.59
CA ASP A 51 -0.09 21.71 -14.57
C ASP A 51 0.74 22.08 -13.35
N ILE A 52 1.61 21.15 -12.91
CA ILE A 52 2.44 21.33 -11.73
C ILE A 52 3.46 22.44 -11.99
N LEU A 53 4.07 22.46 -13.17
CA LEU A 53 5.00 23.50 -13.58
C LEU A 53 4.30 24.87 -13.68
N LYS A 54 3.11 24.92 -14.28
CA LYS A 54 2.30 26.13 -14.34
C LYS A 54 1.97 26.65 -12.95
N ALA A 55 1.51 25.78 -12.05
CA ALA A 55 1.20 26.14 -10.67
C ALA A 55 2.44 26.58 -9.88
N LEU A 56 3.62 26.03 -10.18
CA LEU A 56 4.89 26.48 -9.61
C LEU A 56 5.26 27.90 -10.10
N GLN A 57 5.06 28.18 -11.38
CA GLN A 57 5.39 29.49 -11.98
C GLN A 57 4.42 30.59 -11.56
N THR A 58 3.13 30.29 -11.47
CA THR A 58 2.08 31.29 -11.19
C THR A 58 1.64 31.33 -9.73
N GLY A 59 1.99 30.33 -8.93
CA GLY A 59 1.59 30.22 -7.53
C GLY A 59 2.38 31.13 -6.60
N GLY A 60 1.79 31.45 -5.44
CA GLY A 60 2.49 32.17 -4.37
C GLY A 60 3.56 31.31 -3.66
N PRO A 61 4.36 31.90 -2.76
CA PRO A 61 5.48 31.20 -2.11
C PRO A 61 5.09 29.91 -1.38
N ALA A 62 3.90 29.87 -0.76
CA ALA A 62 3.41 28.67 -0.08
C ALA A 62 3.11 27.52 -1.06
N THR A 63 2.49 27.82 -2.21
CA THR A 63 2.23 26.84 -3.27
C THR A 63 3.54 26.31 -3.84
N GLN A 64 4.52 27.18 -4.07
CA GLN A 64 5.84 26.80 -4.57
C GLN A 64 6.57 25.87 -3.59
N ALA A 65 6.61 26.25 -2.31
CA ALA A 65 7.23 25.43 -1.26
C ALA A 65 6.59 24.04 -1.17
N MET A 66 5.26 23.98 -1.25
CA MET A 66 4.51 22.72 -1.24
C MET A 66 4.84 21.84 -2.44
N ILE A 67 4.86 22.39 -3.66
CA ILE A 67 5.20 21.64 -4.88
C ILE A 67 6.63 21.10 -4.79
N ILE A 68 7.59 21.93 -4.37
CA ILE A 68 9.00 21.53 -4.22
C ILE A 68 9.13 20.40 -3.19
N LEU A 69 8.43 20.53 -2.05
CA LEU A 69 8.41 19.48 -1.03
C LEU A 69 7.78 18.18 -1.55
N ALA A 70 6.69 18.27 -2.31
CA ALA A 70 6.04 17.13 -2.92
C ALA A 70 6.95 16.45 -3.94
N TRP A 71 7.60 17.19 -4.83
CA TRP A 71 8.60 16.67 -5.77
C TRP A 71 9.74 15.97 -5.05
N ALA A 72 10.33 16.60 -4.04
CA ALA A 72 11.42 16.00 -3.27
C ALA A 72 10.97 14.71 -2.57
N GLY A 73 9.78 14.72 -1.97
CA GLY A 73 9.18 13.54 -1.33
C GLY A 73 8.94 12.40 -2.31
N ILE A 74 8.29 12.66 -3.44
CA ILE A 74 8.04 11.66 -4.49
C ILE A 74 9.37 11.10 -4.98
N ALA A 75 10.32 11.93 -5.39
CA ALA A 75 11.61 11.48 -5.90
C ALA A 75 12.35 10.60 -4.88
N TYR A 76 12.47 11.06 -3.63
CA TYR A 76 13.18 10.33 -2.58
C TYR A 76 12.54 8.97 -2.28
N PHE A 77 11.21 8.94 -2.10
CA PHE A 77 10.51 7.71 -1.74
C PHE A 77 10.37 6.73 -2.91
N SER A 78 10.24 7.23 -4.15
CA SER A 78 10.26 6.37 -5.34
C SER A 78 11.63 5.75 -5.59
N VAL A 79 12.73 6.50 -5.43
CA VAL A 79 14.10 5.93 -5.49
C VAL A 79 14.29 4.88 -4.40
N THR A 80 13.81 5.16 -3.18
CA THR A 80 13.87 4.21 -2.06
C THR A 80 13.06 2.94 -2.35
N MET A 81 11.85 3.08 -2.89
CA MET A 81 11.01 1.97 -3.33
C MET A 81 11.74 1.10 -4.35
N ILE A 82 12.23 1.67 -5.45
CA ILE A 82 12.92 0.93 -6.52
C ILE A 82 14.15 0.22 -5.98
N ARG A 83 14.95 0.91 -5.14
CA ARG A 83 16.15 0.34 -4.55
C ARG A 83 15.85 -0.86 -3.64
N LEU A 84 14.82 -0.76 -2.79
CA LEU A 84 14.39 -1.85 -1.91
C LEU A 84 13.73 -2.98 -2.70
N LEU A 85 13.00 -2.69 -3.77
CA LEU A 85 12.39 -3.69 -4.64
C LEU A 85 13.46 -4.54 -5.33
N VAL A 86 14.44 -3.90 -5.97
CA VAL A 86 15.55 -4.58 -6.65
C VAL A 86 16.33 -5.44 -5.66
N TRP A 87 16.65 -4.89 -4.49
CA TRP A 87 17.33 -5.65 -3.44
C TRP A 87 16.52 -6.87 -2.97
N ASN A 88 15.21 -6.71 -2.73
CA ASN A 88 14.34 -7.83 -2.34
C ASN A 88 14.28 -8.92 -3.41
N LEU A 89 14.21 -8.56 -4.70
CA LEU A 89 14.20 -9.52 -5.80
C LEU A 89 15.51 -10.33 -5.88
N LEU A 90 16.66 -9.68 -5.62
CA LEU A 90 17.97 -10.33 -5.59
C LEU A 90 18.09 -11.28 -4.40
N GLU A 91 17.75 -10.83 -3.18
CA GLU A 91 17.81 -11.68 -1.98
C GLU A 91 16.79 -12.82 -2.02
N LEU A 92 15.59 -12.59 -2.58
CA LEU A 92 14.62 -13.65 -2.80
C LEU A 92 15.18 -14.75 -3.71
N ARG A 93 15.93 -14.39 -4.75
CA ARG A 93 16.56 -15.38 -5.65
C ARG A 93 17.53 -16.28 -4.90
N ALA A 94 18.33 -15.72 -3.99
CA ALA A 94 19.22 -16.49 -3.13
C ALA A 94 18.43 -17.33 -2.11
N PHE A 95 17.41 -16.74 -1.47
CA PHE A 95 16.57 -17.43 -0.48
C PHE A 95 15.86 -18.65 -1.05
N ARG A 96 15.41 -18.61 -2.32
CA ARG A 96 14.77 -19.73 -3.02
C ARG A 96 15.62 -21.01 -3.09
N GLN A 97 16.94 -20.90 -2.89
CA GLN A 97 17.87 -22.03 -2.93
C GLN A 97 18.12 -22.64 -1.54
N THR A 98 17.40 -22.19 -0.50
CA THR A 98 17.63 -22.58 0.89
C THR A 98 16.55 -23.52 1.42
N LYS A 99 16.88 -24.32 2.45
CA LYS A 99 15.91 -25.18 3.16
C LYS A 99 14.82 -24.37 3.85
N ALA A 100 15.14 -23.16 4.29
CA ALA A 100 14.17 -22.23 4.87
C ALA A 100 13.05 -21.86 3.89
N TYR A 101 13.35 -21.75 2.59
CA TYR A 101 12.32 -21.51 1.57
C TYR A 101 11.41 -22.71 1.34
N GLU A 102 11.97 -23.92 1.33
CA GLU A 102 11.18 -25.16 1.23
C GLU A 102 10.21 -25.27 2.42
N THR A 103 10.71 -24.99 3.63
CA THR A 103 9.91 -24.97 4.87
C THR A 103 8.79 -23.92 4.80
N LEU A 104 9.10 -22.73 4.26
CA LEU A 104 8.12 -21.66 4.06
C LEU A 104 6.99 -22.11 3.11
N ARG A 105 7.35 -22.74 1.98
CA ARG A 105 6.42 -23.24 0.97
C ARG A 105 5.54 -24.38 1.48
N SER A 106 6.00 -25.18 2.44
CA SER A 106 5.17 -26.23 3.04
C SER A 106 4.24 -25.73 4.15
N GLY A 107 4.44 -24.51 4.68
CA GLY A 107 3.73 -23.99 5.85
C GLY A 107 2.60 -22.99 5.55
N ASN A 108 1.98 -22.47 6.62
CA ASN A 108 0.98 -21.38 6.52
C ASN A 108 1.61 -20.05 6.08
N ALA A 109 2.90 -19.86 6.37
CA ALA A 109 3.66 -18.66 6.03
C ALA A 109 3.95 -18.55 4.53
N GLU A 110 3.61 -19.57 3.73
CA GLU A 110 3.68 -19.55 2.26
C GLU A 110 3.01 -18.29 1.67
N THR A 111 1.92 -17.83 2.29
CA THR A 111 1.17 -16.64 1.85
C THR A 111 1.95 -15.33 1.98
N GLN A 112 3.04 -15.29 2.75
CA GLN A 112 3.93 -14.13 2.81
C GLN A 112 4.61 -13.85 1.47
N LEU A 113 4.75 -14.85 0.59
CA LEU A 113 5.28 -14.66 -0.75
C LEU A 113 4.38 -13.78 -1.62
N LEU A 114 3.11 -13.58 -1.25
CA LEU A 114 2.24 -12.60 -1.92
C LEU A 114 2.64 -11.14 -1.65
N ALA A 115 3.58 -10.88 -0.73
CA ALA A 115 4.22 -9.57 -0.63
C ALA A 115 4.97 -9.18 -1.93
N ILE A 116 5.39 -10.16 -2.75
CA ILE A 116 6.08 -9.92 -4.02
C ILE A 116 5.14 -9.27 -5.05
N PRO A 117 4.03 -9.91 -5.50
CA PRO A 117 3.11 -9.28 -6.44
C PRO A 117 2.51 -7.99 -5.89
N LEU A 118 2.27 -7.91 -4.58
CA LEU A 118 1.83 -6.67 -3.93
C LEU A 118 2.82 -5.51 -4.15
N ALA A 119 4.11 -5.73 -3.91
CA ALA A 119 5.13 -4.70 -4.12
C ALA A 119 5.36 -4.37 -5.60
N LEU A 120 5.26 -5.36 -6.50
CA LEU A 120 5.35 -5.12 -7.95
C LEU A 120 4.18 -4.29 -8.46
N ALA A 121 2.95 -4.59 -8.04
CA ALA A 121 1.78 -3.78 -8.39
C ALA A 121 1.94 -2.33 -7.89
N MET A 122 2.47 -2.15 -6.67
CA MET A 122 2.81 -0.81 -6.17
C MET A 122 3.89 -0.12 -6.99
N ALA A 123 4.89 -0.85 -7.49
CA ALA A 123 5.94 -0.29 -8.34
C ALA A 123 5.39 0.22 -9.68
N VAL A 124 4.43 -0.49 -10.29
CA VAL A 124 3.71 -0.01 -11.49
C VAL A 124 2.98 1.31 -11.19
N ASN A 125 2.23 1.37 -10.08
CA ASN A 125 1.57 2.61 -9.63
C ASN A 125 2.58 3.75 -9.38
N GLY A 126 3.72 3.46 -8.75
CA GLY A 126 4.79 4.43 -8.54
C GLY A 126 5.42 4.93 -9.84
N GLY A 127 5.54 4.05 -10.85
CA GLY A 127 5.99 4.41 -12.20
C GLY A 127 5.06 5.42 -12.87
N PHE A 128 3.74 5.26 -12.74
CA PHE A 128 2.77 6.24 -13.21
C PHE A 128 2.92 7.61 -12.52
N ILE A 129 3.10 7.62 -11.20
CA ILE A 129 3.33 8.87 -10.46
C ILE A 129 4.60 9.57 -10.94
N LEU A 130 5.70 8.84 -11.08
CA LEU A 130 6.95 9.38 -11.61
C LEU A 130 6.77 9.95 -13.01
N GLY A 131 6.04 9.23 -13.87
CA GLY A 131 5.67 9.68 -15.20
C GLY A 131 4.90 10.99 -15.17
N LEU A 132 3.76 11.03 -14.48
CA LEU A 132 2.88 12.19 -14.43
C LEU A 132 3.58 13.43 -13.86
N VAL A 133 4.48 13.25 -12.89
CA VAL A 133 5.08 14.35 -12.14
C VAL A 133 6.37 14.88 -12.78
N PHE A 134 7.15 14.02 -13.45
CA PHE A 134 8.50 14.37 -13.93
C PHE A 134 8.71 14.21 -15.44
N VAL A 135 7.75 13.66 -16.19
CA VAL A 135 7.88 13.46 -17.65
C VAL A 135 6.98 14.44 -18.40
N PRO A 136 7.54 15.45 -19.09
CA PRO A 136 6.78 16.38 -19.91
C PRO A 136 6.08 15.65 -21.07
N GLY A 137 4.85 16.06 -21.39
CA GLY A 137 4.07 15.55 -22.52
C GLY A 137 3.57 14.11 -22.38
N LEU A 138 3.77 13.44 -21.24
CA LEU A 138 3.36 12.05 -21.04
C LEU A 138 1.85 11.85 -21.27
N TRP A 139 1.03 12.81 -20.87
CA TRP A 139 -0.42 12.72 -21.01
C TRP A 139 -0.86 12.60 -22.48
N GLY A 140 -0.11 13.19 -23.41
CA GLY A 140 -0.38 13.09 -24.84
C GLY A 140 -0.27 11.67 -25.41
N ILE A 141 0.40 10.76 -24.70
CA ILE A 141 0.56 9.35 -25.09
C ILE A 141 -0.04 8.37 -24.07
N VAL A 142 -0.79 8.86 -23.07
CA VAL A 142 -1.27 8.04 -21.94
C VAL A 142 -2.21 6.92 -22.39
N GLU A 143 -2.96 7.14 -23.46
CA GLU A 143 -3.87 6.13 -24.04
C GLU A 143 -3.14 4.89 -24.53
N TYR A 144 -1.88 5.02 -24.98
CA TYR A 144 -1.05 3.86 -25.34
C TYR A 144 -0.50 3.16 -24.11
N LEU A 145 -0.25 3.90 -23.03
CA LEU A 145 0.28 3.37 -21.77
C LEU A 145 -0.78 2.59 -20.97
N PHE A 146 -2.07 2.92 -21.12
CA PHE A 146 -3.14 2.24 -20.40
C PHE A 146 -3.26 0.74 -20.74
N PRO A 147 -3.31 0.29 -22.01
CA PRO A 147 -3.30 -1.13 -22.35
C PRO A 147 -2.06 -1.87 -21.80
N LEU A 148 -0.88 -1.25 -21.89
CA LEU A 148 0.37 -1.80 -21.34
C LEU A 148 0.27 -1.99 -19.82
N ALA A 149 -0.33 -1.03 -19.12
CA ALA A 149 -0.55 -1.12 -17.69
C ALA A 149 -1.58 -2.17 -17.31
N ILE A 150 -2.68 -2.29 -18.06
CA ILE A 150 -3.66 -3.37 -17.88
C ILE A 150 -2.94 -4.72 -17.99
N LEU A 151 -2.14 -4.92 -19.04
CA LEU A 151 -1.36 -6.15 -19.22
C LEU A 151 -0.39 -6.40 -18.06
N ALA A 152 0.33 -5.38 -17.60
CA ALA A 152 1.25 -5.50 -16.47
C ALA A 152 0.51 -5.92 -15.17
N PHE A 153 -0.61 -5.27 -14.86
CA PHE A 153 -1.41 -5.63 -13.68
C PHE A 153 -2.06 -7.00 -13.81
N LEU A 154 -2.55 -7.38 -15.00
CA LEU A 154 -3.08 -8.72 -15.25
C LEU A 154 -2.00 -9.79 -15.13
N ALA A 155 -0.78 -9.54 -15.59
CA ALA A 155 0.34 -10.46 -15.41
C ALA A 155 0.70 -10.65 -13.92
N ILE A 156 0.78 -9.55 -13.16
CA ILE A 156 1.03 -9.59 -11.71
C ILE A 156 -0.12 -10.30 -10.98
N GLY A 157 -1.37 -10.00 -11.34
CA GLY A 157 -2.57 -10.60 -10.79
C GLY A 157 -2.68 -12.08 -11.09
N GLY A 158 -2.43 -12.49 -12.35
CA GLY A 158 -2.37 -13.88 -12.77
C GLY A 158 -1.29 -14.65 -12.00
N TRP A 159 -0.13 -14.05 -11.77
CA TRP A 159 0.91 -14.65 -10.94
C TRP A 159 0.49 -14.79 -9.47
N ALA A 160 -0.16 -13.77 -8.90
CA ALA A 160 -0.70 -13.84 -7.54
C ALA A 160 -1.77 -14.93 -7.38
N LEU A 161 -2.65 -15.07 -8.37
CA LEU A 161 -3.68 -16.11 -8.42
C LEU A 161 -3.07 -17.51 -8.57
N ALA A 162 -2.04 -17.67 -9.39
CA ALA A 162 -1.30 -18.94 -9.51
C ALA A 162 -0.68 -19.34 -8.17
N MET A 163 0.00 -18.40 -7.50
CA MET A 163 0.55 -18.64 -6.16
C MET A 163 -0.51 -19.01 -5.11
N LEU A 164 -1.71 -18.42 -5.21
CA LEU A 164 -2.84 -18.79 -4.35
C LEU A 164 -3.42 -20.15 -4.72
N GLY A 165 -3.49 -20.48 -6.01
CA GLY A 165 -3.90 -21.78 -6.50
C GLY A 165 -3.01 -22.89 -5.97
N ASP A 166 -1.68 -22.69 -5.95
CA ASP A 166 -0.73 -23.64 -5.37
C ASP A 166 -0.98 -23.83 -3.86
N PHE A 167 -1.12 -22.71 -3.12
CA PHE A 167 -1.36 -22.73 -1.68
C PHE A 167 -2.68 -23.43 -1.33
N PHE A 168 -3.79 -23.01 -1.95
CA PHE A 168 -5.11 -23.59 -1.69
C PHE A 168 -5.22 -25.01 -2.22
N GLY A 169 -4.65 -25.30 -3.40
CA GLY A 169 -4.57 -26.64 -3.94
C GLY A 169 -3.90 -27.59 -2.95
N ARG A 170 -2.77 -27.18 -2.35
CA ARG A 170 -2.11 -27.96 -1.30
C ARG A 170 -2.96 -28.08 -0.03
N VAL A 171 -3.39 -26.96 0.55
CA VAL A 171 -4.07 -26.92 1.86
C VAL A 171 -5.43 -27.63 1.83
N LEU A 172 -6.20 -27.45 0.75
CA LEU A 172 -7.55 -28.03 0.65
C LEU A 172 -7.55 -29.49 0.22
N THR A 173 -6.49 -29.99 -0.42
CA THR A 173 -6.40 -31.41 -0.83
C THR A 173 -5.64 -32.28 0.17
N LYS A 174 -4.53 -31.78 0.73
CA LYS A 174 -3.65 -32.55 1.63
C LYS A 174 -3.86 -32.20 3.12
N GLY A 175 -4.62 -31.16 3.43
CA GLY A 175 -4.69 -30.59 4.77
C GLY A 175 -3.37 -29.91 5.17
N GLY A 176 -3.04 -29.93 6.46
CA GLY A 176 -1.79 -29.36 6.99
C GLY A 176 -1.83 -27.85 7.28
N PHE A 177 -3.02 -27.24 7.26
CA PHE A 177 -3.20 -25.89 7.77
C PHE A 177 -3.26 -25.91 9.30
N ASP A 178 -2.24 -25.36 9.94
CA ASP A 178 -2.19 -25.25 11.39
C ASP A 178 -3.01 -24.03 11.85
N CYS A 179 -4.25 -24.27 12.28
CA CYS A 179 -5.16 -23.21 12.73
C CYS A 179 -4.63 -22.46 13.95
N ALA A 180 -3.83 -23.10 14.82
CA ALA A 180 -3.27 -22.45 16.01
C ALA A 180 -2.17 -21.45 15.64
N LYS A 181 -1.35 -21.79 14.64
CA LYS A 181 -0.34 -20.87 14.07
C LYS A 181 -0.93 -19.78 13.17
N ASN A 182 -2.25 -19.76 12.98
CA ASN A 182 -2.94 -18.76 12.19
C ASN A 182 -3.41 -17.54 13.00
N ASN A 183 -2.77 -17.28 14.13
CA ASN A 183 -3.10 -16.18 15.04
C ASN A 183 -2.45 -14.83 14.64
N SER A 184 -2.33 -14.57 13.34
CA SER A 184 -1.95 -13.28 12.78
C SER A 184 -2.71 -13.00 11.48
N PHE A 185 -2.87 -11.73 11.13
CA PHE A 185 -3.40 -11.32 9.84
C PHE A 185 -2.34 -11.31 8.72
N ALA A 186 -1.21 -12.03 8.88
CA ALA A 186 -0.33 -12.31 7.76
C ALA A 186 -1.08 -13.02 6.62
N GLN A 187 -2.16 -13.74 6.92
CA GLN A 187 -3.05 -14.33 5.92
C GLN A 187 -3.96 -13.33 5.18
N LEU A 188 -3.98 -12.05 5.57
CA LEU A 188 -4.64 -11.00 4.79
C LEU A 188 -3.75 -10.48 3.64
N LEU A 189 -2.45 -10.82 3.61
CA LEU A 189 -1.56 -10.43 2.51
C LEU A 189 -2.10 -10.84 1.13
N PRO A 190 -2.64 -12.06 0.94
CA PRO A 190 -3.32 -12.42 -0.30
C PRO A 190 -4.43 -11.48 -0.74
N ALA A 191 -5.36 -11.17 0.16
CA ALA A 191 -6.45 -10.24 -0.13
C ALA A 191 -5.89 -8.85 -0.47
N PHE A 192 -4.86 -8.41 0.26
CA PHE A 192 -4.23 -7.13 0.01
C PHE A 192 -3.48 -7.06 -1.32
N ALA A 193 -2.78 -8.12 -1.72
CA ALA A 193 -2.12 -8.22 -3.03
C ALA A 193 -3.13 -8.13 -4.18
N LEU A 194 -4.24 -8.87 -4.09
CA LEU A 194 -5.31 -8.82 -5.09
C LEU A 194 -5.99 -7.45 -5.13
N ALA A 195 -6.25 -6.84 -3.96
CA ALA A 195 -6.80 -5.48 -3.90
C ALA A 195 -5.85 -4.45 -4.54
N MET A 196 -4.53 -4.59 -4.36
CA MET A 196 -3.54 -3.69 -4.97
C MET A 196 -3.53 -3.82 -6.50
N VAL A 197 -3.68 -5.04 -7.04
CA VAL A 197 -3.87 -5.24 -8.48
C VAL A 197 -5.19 -4.61 -8.94
N GLY A 198 -6.27 -4.81 -8.18
CA GLY A 198 -7.59 -4.24 -8.45
C GLY A 198 -7.58 -2.71 -8.53
N VAL A 199 -6.94 -2.01 -7.59
CA VAL A 199 -6.85 -0.53 -7.62
C VAL A 199 -5.97 -0.02 -8.76
N GLY A 200 -4.94 -0.79 -9.14
CA GLY A 200 -4.09 -0.49 -10.30
C GLY A 200 -4.89 -0.56 -11.59
N LEU A 201 -5.65 -1.65 -11.79
CA LEU A 201 -6.61 -1.81 -12.87
C LEU A 201 -7.78 -0.81 -12.81
N ALA A 202 -8.05 -0.17 -11.68
CA ALA A 202 -9.06 0.88 -11.62
C ALA A 202 -8.57 2.20 -12.24
N ALA A 203 -7.25 2.42 -12.39
CA ALA A 203 -6.72 3.69 -12.89
C ALA A 203 -7.11 3.96 -14.35
N PRO A 204 -6.91 3.04 -15.31
CA PRO A 204 -7.37 3.27 -16.69
C PRO A 204 -8.88 3.37 -16.80
N ALA A 205 -9.65 2.70 -15.93
CA ALA A 205 -11.10 2.85 -15.88
C ALA A 205 -11.53 4.29 -15.60
N ALA A 206 -10.80 4.99 -14.72
CA ALA A 206 -11.08 6.38 -14.37
C ALA A 206 -10.48 7.39 -15.35
N MET A 207 -9.39 7.06 -16.04
CA MET A 207 -8.55 8.07 -16.71
C MET A 207 -8.51 7.96 -18.23
N SER A 208 -8.94 6.82 -18.80
CA SER A 208 -9.00 6.61 -20.24
C SER A 208 -10.13 7.42 -20.86
N THR A 209 -9.86 8.04 -22.02
CA THR A 209 -10.86 8.67 -22.89
C THR A 209 -11.53 7.66 -23.82
N LEU A 210 -10.93 6.47 -24.01
CA LEU A 210 -11.51 5.38 -24.78
C LEU A 210 -12.45 4.52 -23.91
N PRO A 211 -13.75 4.40 -24.27
CA PRO A 211 -14.71 3.61 -23.50
C PRO A 211 -14.34 2.12 -23.39
N LEU A 212 -13.74 1.55 -24.45
CA LEU A 212 -13.34 0.15 -24.48
C LEU A 212 -12.22 -0.13 -23.46
N THR A 213 -11.18 0.70 -23.45
CA THR A 213 -10.08 0.60 -22.47
C THR A 213 -10.61 0.78 -21.06
N ALA A 214 -11.46 1.79 -20.83
CA ALA A 214 -12.07 2.05 -19.54
C ALA A 214 -12.92 0.85 -19.05
N GLY A 215 -13.74 0.29 -19.94
CA GLY A 215 -14.63 -0.85 -19.66
C GLY A 215 -13.88 -2.14 -19.36
N ILE A 216 -12.86 -2.50 -20.15
CA ILE A 216 -12.00 -3.67 -19.88
C ILE A 216 -11.32 -3.53 -18.52
N SER A 217 -10.78 -2.33 -18.26
CA SER A 217 -10.11 -2.02 -17.00
C SER A 217 -11.08 -2.10 -15.81
N TYR A 218 -12.31 -1.61 -15.96
CA TYR A 218 -13.37 -1.72 -14.96
C TYR A 218 -13.74 -3.17 -14.64
N ILE A 219 -13.96 -4.01 -15.65
CA ILE A 219 -14.33 -5.43 -15.47
C ILE A 219 -13.19 -6.18 -14.78
N ALA A 220 -11.96 -6.02 -15.26
CA ALA A 220 -10.79 -6.66 -14.67
C ALA A 220 -10.56 -6.20 -13.22
N SER A 221 -10.64 -4.89 -12.97
CA SER A 221 -10.54 -4.33 -11.62
C SER A 221 -11.60 -4.89 -10.68
N THR A 222 -12.85 -4.98 -11.14
CA THR A 222 -13.98 -5.52 -10.37
C THR A 222 -13.75 -6.97 -9.97
N PHE A 223 -13.27 -7.81 -10.88
CA PHE A 223 -12.92 -9.20 -10.57
C PHE A 223 -11.93 -9.27 -9.40
N PHE A 224 -10.80 -8.54 -9.48
CA PHE A 224 -9.80 -8.56 -8.41
C PHE A 224 -10.32 -7.97 -7.10
N VAL A 225 -11.09 -6.88 -7.12
CA VAL A 225 -11.66 -6.26 -5.92
C VAL A 225 -12.66 -7.19 -5.23
N VAL A 226 -13.53 -7.86 -5.99
CA VAL A 226 -14.49 -8.82 -5.44
C VAL A 226 -13.78 -10.03 -4.85
N THR A 227 -12.83 -10.63 -5.58
CA THR A 227 -12.04 -11.77 -5.06
C THR A 227 -11.27 -11.38 -3.80
N ALA A 228 -10.65 -10.20 -3.79
CA ALA A 228 -9.93 -9.68 -2.63
C ALA A 228 -10.85 -9.48 -1.42
N THR A 229 -12.06 -8.97 -1.63
CA THR A 229 -13.06 -8.73 -0.57
C THR A 229 -13.56 -10.03 0.03
N LEU A 230 -13.92 -11.02 -0.80
CA LEU A 230 -14.35 -12.33 -0.33
C LEU A 230 -13.24 -13.03 0.46
N LEU A 231 -12.02 -13.06 -0.09
CA LEU A 231 -10.88 -13.67 0.56
C LEU A 231 -10.52 -12.96 1.87
N GLY A 232 -10.54 -11.62 1.87
CA GLY A 232 -10.31 -10.79 3.03
C GLY A 232 -11.32 -11.07 4.15
N ALA A 233 -12.61 -11.14 3.82
CA ALA A 233 -13.67 -11.43 4.79
C ALA A 233 -13.49 -12.80 5.44
N VAL A 234 -13.25 -13.85 4.65
CA VAL A 234 -13.01 -15.20 5.18
C VAL A 234 -11.79 -15.23 6.09
N LYS A 235 -10.66 -14.65 5.66
CA LYS A 235 -9.42 -14.66 6.43
C LYS A 235 -9.49 -13.79 7.69
N LEU A 236 -10.25 -12.70 7.66
CA LEU A 236 -10.51 -11.86 8.82
C LEU A 236 -11.23 -12.66 9.91
N ILE A 237 -12.31 -13.36 9.55
CA ILE A 237 -13.09 -14.20 10.49
C ILE A 237 -12.22 -15.30 11.08
N LEU A 238 -11.49 -16.03 10.24
CA LEU A 238 -10.60 -17.11 10.69
C LEU A 238 -9.46 -16.59 11.58
N GLY A 239 -8.88 -15.44 11.24
CA GLY A 239 -7.82 -14.81 12.04
C GLY A 239 -8.31 -14.36 13.41
N PHE A 240 -9.49 -13.73 13.48
CA PHE A 240 -10.10 -13.34 14.76
C PHE A 240 -10.36 -14.54 15.66
N ARG A 241 -10.95 -15.61 15.11
CA ARG A 241 -11.15 -16.85 15.85
C ARG A 241 -9.84 -17.40 16.42
N ALA A 242 -8.81 -17.54 15.57
CA ALA A 242 -7.52 -18.08 16.00
C ALA A 242 -6.84 -17.21 17.08
N MET A 243 -6.96 -15.88 16.99
CA MET A 243 -6.43 -14.96 17.99
C MET A 243 -7.21 -14.97 19.30
N MET A 244 -8.52 -15.20 19.28
CA MET A 244 -9.31 -15.38 20.49
C MET A 244 -8.97 -16.70 21.20
N GLU A 245 -8.67 -17.75 20.44
CA GLU A 245 -8.29 -19.07 20.98
C GLU A 245 -6.83 -19.09 21.50
N ASN A 246 -5.88 -18.49 20.77
CA ASN A 246 -4.44 -18.68 21.01
C ASN A 246 -3.67 -17.40 21.37
N GLY A 247 -4.35 -16.24 21.43
CA GLY A 247 -3.70 -14.93 21.52
C GLY A 247 -3.03 -14.52 20.21
N ALA A 248 -2.81 -13.22 19.98
CA ALA A 248 -2.15 -12.73 18.77
C ALA A 248 -0.63 -12.96 18.82
N HIS A 249 -0.05 -13.51 17.76
CA HIS A 249 1.39 -13.77 17.68
C HIS A 249 2.21 -12.48 17.79
N ASP A 250 3.22 -12.47 18.66
CA ASP A 250 4.05 -11.29 18.95
C ASP A 250 4.57 -10.60 17.68
N GLU A 251 5.32 -11.31 16.83
CA GLU A 251 5.84 -10.73 15.58
C GLU A 251 4.78 -10.40 14.54
N GLY A 252 3.62 -11.08 14.61
CA GLY A 252 2.53 -10.96 13.66
C GLY A 252 1.52 -9.89 14.04
N ALA A 253 1.55 -9.37 15.27
CA ALA A 253 0.58 -8.41 15.78
C ALA A 253 0.40 -7.15 14.91
N PRO A 254 1.44 -6.58 14.26
CA PRO A 254 1.27 -5.46 13.31
C PRO A 254 0.29 -5.72 12.18
N THR A 255 0.14 -6.98 11.80
CA THR A 255 -0.75 -7.36 10.70
C THR A 255 -2.22 -7.09 11.02
N LEU A 256 -2.59 -6.92 12.31
CA LEU A 256 -3.91 -6.45 12.74
C LEU A 256 -4.35 -5.18 12.01
N LEU A 257 -3.39 -4.30 11.74
CA LEU A 257 -3.64 -3.03 11.10
C LEU A 257 -3.71 -3.13 9.56
N VAL A 258 -3.41 -4.28 8.94
CA VAL A 258 -3.48 -4.48 7.47
C VAL A 258 -4.90 -4.33 6.91
N ALA A 259 -5.92 -4.46 7.75
CA ALA A 259 -7.29 -4.12 7.36
C ALA A 259 -7.42 -2.67 6.87
N ILE A 260 -6.66 -1.74 7.45
CA ILE A 260 -6.68 -0.30 7.09
C ILE A 260 -6.23 -0.04 5.64
N PRO A 261 -5.00 -0.44 5.22
CA PRO A 261 -4.57 -0.26 3.85
C PRO A 261 -5.39 -1.09 2.86
N PHE A 262 -5.87 -2.27 3.26
CA PHE A 262 -6.78 -3.06 2.43
C PHE A 262 -8.05 -2.28 2.09
N ILE A 263 -8.76 -1.79 3.13
CA ILE A 263 -10.00 -1.02 2.94
C ILE A 263 -9.72 0.23 2.11
N THR A 264 -8.63 0.95 2.39
CA THR A 264 -8.27 2.17 1.66
C THR A 264 -8.06 1.92 0.16
N VAL A 265 -7.33 0.86 -0.18
CA VAL A 265 -7.08 0.48 -1.57
C VAL A 265 -8.39 0.10 -2.28
N VAL A 266 -9.26 -0.65 -1.62
CA VAL A 266 -10.58 -0.99 -2.15
C VAL A 266 -11.44 0.27 -2.33
N SER A 267 -11.44 1.21 -1.38
CA SER A 267 -12.17 2.48 -1.50
C SER A 267 -11.73 3.28 -2.73
N ILE A 268 -10.40 3.39 -2.95
CA ILE A 268 -9.85 4.11 -4.10
C ILE A 268 -10.24 3.41 -5.40
N ALA A 269 -10.22 2.08 -5.43
CA ALA A 269 -10.64 1.31 -6.60
C ALA A 269 -12.11 1.60 -6.95
N VAL A 270 -13.00 1.56 -5.96
CA VAL A 270 -14.42 1.84 -6.14
C VAL A 270 -14.67 3.28 -6.60
N ILE A 271 -13.99 4.26 -6.02
CA ILE A 271 -14.13 5.67 -6.45
C ILE A 271 -13.68 5.86 -7.90
N ARG A 272 -12.57 5.22 -8.29
CA ARG A 272 -12.07 5.26 -9.67
C ARG A 272 -13.05 4.59 -10.64
N GLN A 273 -13.59 3.44 -10.27
CA GLN A 273 -14.62 2.73 -11.02
C GLN A 273 -15.88 3.58 -11.20
N MET A 274 -16.38 4.21 -10.11
CA MET A 274 -17.54 5.11 -10.17
C MET A 274 -17.31 6.29 -11.11
N HIS A 275 -16.10 6.87 -11.10
CA HIS A 275 -15.74 7.92 -12.04
C HIS A 275 -15.73 7.42 -13.49
N GLY A 276 -15.17 6.25 -13.76
CA GLY A 276 -15.20 5.64 -15.09
C GLY A 276 -16.60 5.38 -15.61
N LEU A 277 -17.49 4.88 -14.74
CA LEU A 277 -18.91 4.69 -15.06
C LEU A 277 -19.62 6.02 -15.36
N HIS A 278 -19.31 7.08 -14.61
CA HIS A 278 -19.85 8.41 -14.86
C HIS A 278 -19.42 9.01 -16.20
N VAL A 279 -18.17 8.78 -16.61
CA VAL A 279 -17.65 9.35 -17.86
C VAL A 279 -18.15 8.59 -19.09
N HIS A 280 -18.20 7.26 -19.04
CA HIS A 280 -18.41 6.42 -20.24
C HIS A 280 -19.75 5.70 -20.32
N PHE A 281 -20.43 5.51 -19.19
CA PHE A 281 -21.58 4.60 -19.09
C PHE A 281 -22.82 5.26 -18.47
N ASP A 282 -22.88 6.60 -18.50
CA ASP A 282 -24.01 7.41 -18.06
C ASP A 282 -24.45 7.15 -16.61
N ALA A 283 -23.52 6.71 -15.76
CA ALA A 283 -23.81 6.46 -14.35
C ALA A 283 -23.57 7.72 -13.51
N HIS A 284 -24.63 8.39 -13.07
CA HIS A 284 -24.49 9.55 -12.21
C HIS A 284 -24.25 9.16 -10.75
N ALA A 285 -22.99 9.13 -10.34
CA ALA A 285 -22.63 8.99 -8.94
C ALA A 285 -22.84 10.32 -8.20
N GLU A 286 -23.80 10.37 -7.29
CA GLU A 286 -24.00 11.54 -6.43
C GLU A 286 -22.80 11.75 -5.48
N THR A 287 -22.48 13.01 -5.23
CA THR A 287 -21.45 13.38 -4.26
C THR A 287 -21.79 12.93 -2.84
N SER A 288 -23.10 12.94 -2.50
CA SER A 288 -23.67 12.40 -1.26
C SER A 288 -23.32 10.91 -1.05
N ALA A 289 -23.35 10.12 -2.12
CA ALA A 289 -23.02 8.71 -2.11
C ALA A 289 -21.52 8.50 -1.86
N THR A 290 -20.66 9.32 -2.48
CA THR A 290 -19.21 9.30 -2.25
C THR A 290 -18.86 9.66 -0.80
N PHE A 291 -19.48 10.72 -0.26
CA PHE A 291 -19.34 11.09 1.16
C PHE A 291 -19.77 9.96 2.09
N THR A 292 -20.93 9.34 1.84
CA THR A 292 -21.47 8.24 2.65
C THR A 292 -20.55 7.02 2.61
N LEU A 293 -20.07 6.65 1.42
CA LEU A 293 -19.13 5.55 1.22
C LEU A 293 -17.84 5.78 1.99
N LEU A 294 -17.19 6.93 1.78
CA LEU A 294 -15.92 7.25 2.44
C LEU A 294 -16.06 7.35 3.97
N THR A 295 -17.16 7.93 4.47
CA THR A 295 -17.46 7.96 5.92
C THR A 295 -17.52 6.55 6.49
N LYS A 296 -18.33 5.65 5.90
CA LYS A 296 -18.47 4.26 6.36
C LYS A 296 -17.12 3.54 6.39
N LEU A 297 -16.34 3.67 5.31
CA LEU A 297 -15.05 2.99 5.20
C LEU A 297 -14.00 3.57 6.14
N LEU A 298 -13.99 4.90 6.37
CA LEU A 298 -13.10 5.53 7.34
C LEU A 298 -13.44 5.08 8.78
N VAL A 299 -14.71 5.01 9.16
CA VAL A 299 -15.13 4.53 10.48
C VAL A 299 -14.64 3.10 10.74
N VAL A 300 -14.77 2.21 9.77
CA VAL A 300 -14.26 0.83 9.89
C VAL A 300 -12.74 0.83 10.09
N GLN A 301 -11.99 1.64 9.33
CA GLN A 301 -10.54 1.75 9.49
C GLN A 301 -10.14 2.27 10.87
N LEU A 302 -10.85 3.28 11.40
CA LEU A 302 -10.60 3.80 12.74
C LEU A 302 -10.88 2.73 13.81
N ALA A 303 -11.95 1.95 13.67
CA ALA A 303 -12.24 0.84 14.59
C ALA A 303 -11.12 -0.22 14.60
N PHE A 304 -10.66 -0.66 13.42
CA PHE A 304 -9.52 -1.57 13.31
C PHE A 304 -8.22 -0.95 13.83
N GLY A 305 -8.02 0.35 13.62
CA GLY A 305 -6.89 1.11 14.14
C GLY A 305 -6.85 1.10 15.67
N LEU A 306 -7.97 1.43 16.32
CA LEU A 306 -8.09 1.42 17.78
C LEU A 306 -7.86 0.02 18.36
N LEU A 307 -8.48 -1.00 17.75
CA LEU A 307 -8.29 -2.39 18.16
C LEU A 307 -6.82 -2.83 18.04
N GLY A 308 -6.23 -2.65 16.86
CA GLY A 308 -4.85 -3.07 16.59
C GLY A 308 -3.85 -2.33 17.49
N LEU A 309 -4.02 -1.02 17.70
CA LEU A 309 -3.19 -0.25 18.62
C LEU A 309 -3.34 -0.72 20.07
N THR A 310 -4.54 -1.12 20.50
CA THR A 310 -4.77 -1.66 21.85
C THR A 310 -4.01 -2.97 22.05
N VAL A 311 -4.05 -3.87 21.08
CA VAL A 311 -3.31 -5.15 21.14
C VAL A 311 -1.79 -4.88 21.15
N LEU A 312 -1.28 -4.04 20.25
CA LEU A 312 0.14 -3.70 20.18
C LEU A 312 0.67 -3.05 21.46
N ARG A 313 -0.13 -2.18 22.11
CA ARG A 313 0.22 -1.57 23.39
C ARG A 313 0.30 -2.61 24.51
N ARG A 314 -0.68 -3.51 24.59
CA ARG A 314 -0.71 -4.57 25.63
C ARG A 314 0.44 -5.57 25.48
N GLN A 315 0.90 -5.82 24.25
CA GLN A 315 2.07 -6.67 23.99
C GLN A 315 3.43 -5.94 24.14
N GLY A 316 3.42 -4.63 24.38
CA GLY A 316 4.66 -3.83 24.41
C GLY A 316 5.40 -3.83 23.07
N TYR A 317 4.70 -4.04 21.95
CA TYR A 317 5.32 -4.30 20.64
C TYR A 317 6.30 -3.19 20.22
N ALA A 318 5.93 -1.93 20.44
CA ALA A 318 6.78 -0.79 20.10
C ALA A 318 8.11 -0.82 20.88
N GLY A 319 8.06 -1.13 22.18
CA GLY A 319 9.22 -1.23 23.05
C GLY A 319 10.17 -2.36 22.64
N ARG A 320 9.66 -3.46 22.10
CA ARG A 320 10.45 -4.63 21.68
C ARG A 320 10.99 -4.49 20.26
N PHE A 321 10.10 -4.30 19.29
CA PHE A 321 10.40 -4.43 17.86
C PHE A 321 10.63 -3.10 17.13
N ILE A 322 10.20 -1.95 17.67
CA ILE A 322 10.41 -0.64 17.01
C ILE A 322 11.57 0.12 17.66
N THR A 323 11.48 0.39 18.96
CA THR A 323 12.50 1.15 19.70
C THR A 323 13.55 0.24 20.36
N GLY A 324 13.18 -0.97 20.79
CA GLY A 324 14.07 -1.95 21.39
C GLY A 324 15.01 -2.67 20.43
N GLY A 325 15.67 -3.72 20.93
CA GLY A 325 16.72 -4.46 20.21
C GLY A 325 16.23 -5.55 19.25
N GLU A 326 15.05 -6.13 19.47
CA GLU A 326 14.55 -7.29 18.69
C GLU A 326 14.19 -6.90 17.26
N LYS A 327 14.59 -7.69 16.24
CA LYS A 327 14.28 -7.40 14.83
C LYS A 327 13.18 -8.32 14.33
N SER A 328 12.11 -7.76 13.78
CA SER A 328 11.09 -8.51 13.04
C SER A 328 10.77 -7.82 11.73
N ALA A 329 10.88 -8.56 10.61
CA ALA A 329 10.49 -8.04 9.30
C ALA A 329 8.98 -7.69 9.25
N GLY A 330 8.16 -8.32 10.11
CA GLY A 330 6.75 -8.00 10.27
C GLY A 330 6.47 -6.57 10.73
N SER A 331 7.44 -5.89 11.37
CA SER A 331 7.29 -4.49 11.79
C SER A 331 7.04 -3.53 10.63
N TYR A 332 7.51 -3.85 9.41
CA TYR A 332 7.21 -3.04 8.22
C TYR A 332 5.72 -2.99 7.87
N ALA A 333 4.92 -3.95 8.35
CA ALA A 333 3.46 -3.91 8.20
C ALA A 333 2.81 -2.71 8.90
N LEU A 334 3.49 -2.05 9.86
CA LEU A 334 3.00 -0.83 10.51
C LEU A 334 3.06 0.42 9.62
N VAL A 335 3.88 0.41 8.57
CA VAL A 335 4.03 1.57 7.67
C VAL A 335 2.77 1.78 6.85
N CYS A 336 2.23 0.72 6.26
CA CYS A 336 1.10 0.79 5.33
C CYS A 336 -0.18 1.37 5.97
N PRO A 337 -0.57 1.03 7.22
CA PRO A 337 -1.70 1.65 7.90
C PRO A 337 -1.57 3.16 8.07
N ALA A 338 -0.40 3.66 8.44
CA ALA A 338 -0.16 5.10 8.59
C ALA A 338 -0.26 5.81 7.23
N VAL A 339 0.36 5.25 6.18
CA VAL A 339 0.20 5.74 4.80
C VAL A 339 -1.27 5.74 4.39
N ALA A 340 -1.97 4.63 4.61
CA ALA A 340 -3.35 4.45 4.18
C ALA A 340 -4.32 5.40 4.86
N LEU A 341 -4.18 5.66 6.16
CA LEU A 341 -4.98 6.67 6.85
C LEU A 341 -4.71 8.08 6.33
N SER A 342 -3.44 8.40 6.03
CA SER A 342 -3.10 9.69 5.40
C SER A 342 -3.79 9.84 4.03
N VAL A 343 -3.70 8.81 3.18
CA VAL A 343 -4.36 8.76 1.87
C VAL A 343 -5.89 8.86 2.00
N MET A 344 -6.48 8.03 2.86
CA MET A 344 -7.92 7.98 3.10
C MET A 344 -8.45 9.33 3.58
N LEU A 345 -7.74 10.00 4.50
CA LEU A 345 -8.11 11.34 4.93
C LEU A 345 -8.05 12.36 3.79
N GLN A 346 -7.06 12.30 2.90
CA GLN A 346 -7.03 13.21 1.75
C GLN A 346 -8.23 13.00 0.81
N PHE A 347 -8.61 11.76 0.53
CA PHE A 347 -9.83 11.47 -0.25
C PHE A 347 -11.09 11.90 0.50
N TYR A 348 -11.19 11.61 1.79
CA TYR A 348 -12.36 11.98 2.59
C TYR A 348 -12.53 13.50 2.69
N ILE A 349 -11.45 14.24 2.94
CA ILE A 349 -11.48 15.70 3.02
C ILE A 349 -11.90 16.29 1.66
N ASN A 350 -11.27 15.89 0.56
CA ASN A 350 -11.45 16.56 -0.73
C ASN A 350 -12.64 16.04 -1.55
N LYS A 351 -12.90 14.73 -1.55
CA LYS A 351 -14.00 14.10 -2.31
C LYS A 351 -15.21 13.75 -1.45
N GLY A 352 -15.04 13.69 -0.12
CA GLY A 352 -16.15 13.54 0.82
C GLY A 352 -16.67 14.90 1.29
N LEU A 353 -15.89 15.63 2.09
CA LEU A 353 -16.35 16.81 2.83
C LEU A 353 -16.44 18.07 1.96
N VAL A 354 -15.39 18.38 1.20
CA VAL A 354 -15.38 19.56 0.31
C VAL A 354 -16.38 19.42 -0.82
N ALA A 355 -16.50 18.21 -1.39
CA ALA A 355 -17.33 18.01 -2.57
C ALA A 355 -18.85 18.08 -2.26
N VAL A 356 -19.27 17.81 -1.03
CA VAL A 356 -20.66 18.02 -0.57
C VAL A 356 -20.88 19.39 0.08
N ASP A 357 -19.93 20.32 -0.11
CA ASP A 357 -19.94 21.68 0.46
C ASP A 357 -20.06 21.75 1.99
N LEU A 358 -19.69 20.67 2.70
CA LEU A 358 -19.71 20.65 4.17
C LEU A 358 -18.58 21.50 4.76
N ILE A 359 -17.43 21.55 4.08
CA ILE A 359 -16.32 22.44 4.42
C ILE A 359 -15.79 23.16 3.19
N ALA A 360 -15.45 24.43 3.32
CA ALA A 360 -14.78 25.16 2.26
C ALA A 360 -13.31 24.72 2.12
N LYS A 361 -12.83 24.57 0.88
CA LYS A 361 -11.43 24.26 0.58
C LYS A 361 -10.51 25.35 1.16
N PHE A 362 -9.44 24.95 1.83
CA PHE A 362 -8.49 25.83 2.54
C PHE A 362 -9.05 26.63 3.72
N SER A 363 -10.26 26.34 4.20
CA SER A 363 -10.79 26.89 5.46
C SER A 363 -10.00 26.39 6.69
N PRO A 364 -10.16 27.01 7.87
CA PRO A 364 -9.55 26.50 9.10
C PRO A 364 -9.90 25.02 9.38
N ALA A 365 -11.15 24.61 9.15
CA ALA A 365 -11.58 23.22 9.30
C ALA A 365 -10.86 22.27 8.33
N TYR A 366 -10.66 22.70 7.08
CA TYR A 366 -9.87 21.96 6.09
C TYR A 366 -8.44 21.71 6.57
N TRP A 367 -7.80 22.75 7.14
CA TRP A 367 -6.43 22.65 7.64
C TRP A 367 -6.30 21.76 8.87
N VAL A 368 -7.23 21.82 9.82
CA VAL A 368 -7.24 20.93 11.00
C VAL A 368 -7.27 19.46 10.57
N LEU A 369 -8.14 19.10 9.64
CA LEU A 369 -8.22 17.73 9.13
C LEU A 369 -6.98 17.34 8.30
N THR A 370 -6.45 18.28 7.53
CA THR A 370 -5.22 18.08 6.75
C THR A 370 -4.01 17.82 7.66
N VAL A 371 -3.92 18.52 8.81
CA VAL A 371 -2.87 18.28 9.82
C VAL A 371 -2.91 16.85 10.35
N ALA A 372 -4.10 16.27 10.53
CA ALA A 372 -4.22 14.85 10.90
C ALA A 372 -3.64 13.93 9.82
N ALA A 373 -3.93 14.20 8.54
CA ALA A 373 -3.35 13.44 7.42
C ALA A 373 -1.82 13.58 7.35
N ILE A 374 -1.29 14.77 7.60
CA ILE A 374 0.16 15.04 7.71
C ILE A 374 0.76 14.25 8.88
N GLY A 375 0.10 14.22 10.05
CA GLY A 375 0.56 13.47 11.22
C GLY A 375 0.74 11.98 10.93
N PHE A 376 -0.21 11.37 10.21
CA PHE A 376 -0.07 9.98 9.77
C PHE A 376 1.07 9.79 8.77
N GLN A 377 1.24 10.71 7.82
CA GLN A 377 2.37 10.67 6.89
C GLN A 377 3.72 10.79 7.61
N LEU A 378 3.87 11.73 8.53
CA LEU A 378 5.09 11.89 9.33
C LEU A 378 5.37 10.64 10.17
N THR A 379 4.33 10.00 10.71
CA THR A 379 4.46 8.72 11.42
C THR A 379 4.99 7.61 10.49
N ALA A 380 4.47 7.52 9.27
CA ALA A 380 4.95 6.57 8.27
C ALA A 380 6.41 6.85 7.86
N ILE A 381 6.79 8.11 7.65
CA ILE A 381 8.17 8.53 7.37
C ILE A 381 9.10 8.12 8.51
N TRP A 382 8.71 8.39 9.76
CA TRP A 382 9.47 8.01 10.95
C TRP A 382 9.62 6.50 11.07
N LEU A 383 8.55 5.72 10.86
CA LEU A 383 8.60 4.26 10.88
C LEU A 383 9.56 3.72 9.82
N VAL A 384 9.47 4.20 8.57
CA VAL A 384 10.38 3.78 7.50
C VAL A 384 11.83 4.12 7.86
N ALA A 385 12.11 5.34 8.32
CA ALA A 385 13.45 5.74 8.71
C ALA A 385 14.01 4.88 9.86
N ARG A 386 13.20 4.65 10.91
CA ARG A 386 13.59 3.86 12.08
C ARG A 386 13.82 2.40 11.75
N LEU A 387 12.89 1.77 11.03
CA LEU A 387 13.00 0.36 10.64
C LEU A 387 14.14 0.14 9.66
N ASN A 388 14.32 1.04 8.70
CA ASN A 388 15.45 0.99 7.78
C ASN A 388 16.79 1.09 8.52
N ALA A 389 16.92 2.03 9.47
CA ALA A 389 18.12 2.13 10.29
C ALA A 389 18.37 0.86 11.13
N LYS A 390 17.31 0.21 11.62
CA LYS A 390 17.42 -1.01 12.44
C LYS A 390 17.78 -2.26 11.63
N HIS A 391 17.18 -2.42 10.45
CA HIS A 391 17.37 -3.60 9.61
C HIS A 391 18.56 -3.47 8.66
N PHE A 392 18.88 -2.25 8.21
CA PHE A 392 19.90 -1.95 7.21
C PHE A 392 20.98 -0.97 7.68
N GLY A 393 20.98 -0.60 8.96
CA GLY A 393 22.10 0.12 9.57
C GLY A 393 23.29 -0.80 9.74
N THR A 394 24.50 -0.24 9.61
CA THR A 394 25.75 -0.92 9.95
C THR A 394 25.72 -1.31 11.42
N VAL A 395 25.53 -2.59 11.69
CA VAL A 395 25.85 -3.16 13.00
C VAL A 395 27.35 -2.92 13.19
N GLY A 396 27.73 -2.10 14.18
CA GLY A 396 29.12 -2.01 14.60
C GLY A 396 29.65 -3.42 14.84
N LYS A 397 30.83 -3.73 14.30
CA LYS A 397 31.54 -5.01 14.42
C LYS A 397 31.88 -5.37 15.89
N GLY A 398 30.90 -5.52 16.77
CA GLY A 398 31.16 -5.56 18.22
C GLY A 398 30.14 -6.32 19.06
N SER A 399 29.48 -7.35 18.53
CA SER A 399 28.63 -8.23 19.36
C SER A 399 28.56 -9.69 18.88
N LEU A 400 29.54 -10.12 18.06
CA LEU A 400 29.75 -11.55 17.79
C LEU A 400 31.02 -12.00 18.51
N ALA A 401 30.89 -12.18 19.81
CA ALA A 401 31.72 -13.06 20.62
C ALA A 401 30.85 -13.54 21.79
N VAL A 402 30.04 -14.57 21.55
CA VAL A 402 29.63 -15.44 22.65
C VAL A 402 30.71 -16.53 22.68
N PRO A 403 31.52 -16.62 23.75
CA PRO A 403 32.53 -17.66 23.86
C PRO A 403 31.86 -19.03 23.94
N ALA A 404 32.52 -20.01 23.35
CA ALA A 404 32.13 -21.40 23.45
C ALA A 404 32.35 -21.89 24.89
N GLU A 405 31.27 -22.31 25.54
CA GLU A 405 31.23 -23.46 26.47
C GLU A 405 29.91 -24.20 26.29
#